data_AF-A0A2U3DT58-F1
#
_entry.id   AF-A0A2U3DT58-F1
#
_cell.length_a   1.000
_cell.length_b   1.000
_cell.length_c   1.000
_cell.angle_alpha   90.00
_cell.angle_beta   90.00
_cell.angle_gamma   90.00
#
_symmetry.space_group_name_H-M   'P 1'
#
loop_
_entity.id
_entity.type
_entity.pdbx_description
1 polymer ?
#
loop_
_entity_poly.entity_id
_entity_poly.type
_entity_poly.pdbx_seq_one_letter_code
_entity_poly.pdbx_strand_id
1 'polypeptide(L)'
;MTLLQLKSNAPGLPGPYIQENLGPYRILDEAKLDDCTVVLAIGGRAKRRLVPLGTAPQDAYAVSLRKLGGRILVLDGEMHLQPGTKIPRIIGGPQPGHYTYHLMRPPRKASQFAFGLYCDVLAMFSDLVIIFVEDFGGAERVLRFICFWMRCAKAKNFPFQSRVLCVSTAPAATHLDEFNIMAAMSMELRRDEPAVSYSAADIKSIMQRCFALVRVIDPVDLSKAFWQNPLSASTVMAGSVRTPLPRSTAVIRAAIASYAEQPVAAFNAFFACRTSRPLPRRFEENLIEFIEKSRGIVQDHASIVASALAMDAHTDGGMQRFHPTVLFDSLYSNKITACEVRLGMEGLTHCIKQMFTNIASRIFFAFSLFIEDWSLPDCEYHVLRLKEQKFAKKSVSFGPNLTWNLSDVIRYNKGSVLVSTGGVCISNYDTYKDMELESTNRPGTIVRAEDLCNPQSIQAAASKLISSLFYIELATLPRFYTSPQKCTLRVLCRLQPGEALRQLLGKLVRERALLMYQGDDAHAHKERFCTEDVLRRCSLGQPFSRSFVVHALSPDTQIAVGLNYTDGRTLSLSKCPYRLKDLVADQGLGLSVPENAASPSPSVSAEEPRGLQVIKRLDELIQTIKLLI
;
A
#
# COMPACT_ATOMS: atom_id res chain seq x y z
N MET A 1 -10.00 -25.21 -8.42
CA MET A 1 -11.18 -25.16 -9.31
C MET A 1 -10.78 -24.48 -10.61
N THR A 2 -11.43 -24.83 -11.72
CA THR A 2 -11.14 -24.23 -13.03
C THR A 2 -11.57 -22.79 -13.08
N LEU A 3 -10.62 -21.90 -13.38
CA LEU A 3 -10.79 -20.45 -13.52
C LEU A 3 -11.04 -20.06 -14.97
N LEU A 4 -10.17 -20.49 -15.90
CA LEU A 4 -10.23 -20.09 -17.30
C LEU A 4 -10.18 -21.29 -18.23
N GLN A 5 -11.00 -21.28 -19.28
CA GLN A 5 -10.96 -22.30 -20.33
C GLN A 5 -11.20 -21.66 -21.70
N LEU A 6 -10.52 -22.16 -22.72
CA LEU A 6 -10.74 -21.75 -24.11
C LEU A 6 -11.98 -22.45 -24.69
N LYS A 7 -12.84 -21.69 -25.37
CA LYS A 7 -14.01 -22.21 -26.10
C LYS A 7 -13.99 -21.77 -27.56
N SER A 8 -14.43 -22.66 -28.45
CA SER A 8 -14.64 -22.37 -29.86
C SER A 8 -16.02 -21.78 -30.10
N ASN A 9 -16.21 -21.16 -31.27
CA ASN A 9 -17.50 -20.63 -31.69
C ASN A 9 -18.56 -21.74 -31.82
N ALA A 10 -19.82 -21.36 -31.65
CA ALA A 10 -20.98 -22.17 -32.00
C ALA A 10 -21.63 -21.60 -33.27
N PRO A 11 -22.45 -22.38 -34.02
CA PRO A 11 -23.18 -21.85 -35.16
C PRO A 11 -23.97 -20.58 -34.80
N GLY A 12 -23.76 -19.50 -35.55
CA GLY A 12 -24.43 -18.21 -35.33
C GLY A 12 -23.81 -17.32 -34.24
N LEU A 13 -22.74 -17.75 -33.56
CA LEU A 13 -22.02 -16.94 -32.56
C LEU A 13 -20.58 -16.65 -33.01
N PRO A 14 -20.03 -15.45 -32.73
CA PRO A 14 -18.63 -15.15 -33.04
C PRO A 14 -17.70 -16.02 -32.18
N GLY A 15 -16.38 -15.93 -32.36
CA GLY A 15 -15.43 -16.62 -31.51
C GLY A 15 -14.00 -16.58 -32.05
N PRO A 16 -13.02 -17.13 -31.32
CA PRO A 16 -13.14 -17.92 -30.07
C PRO A 16 -13.40 -17.10 -28.79
N TYR A 17 -13.67 -17.79 -27.68
CA TYR A 17 -13.95 -17.18 -26.36
C TYR A 17 -13.04 -17.71 -25.24
N ILE A 18 -12.78 -16.86 -24.24
CA ILE A 18 -12.33 -17.28 -22.91
C ILE A 18 -13.57 -17.41 -22.03
N GLN A 19 -13.84 -18.62 -21.54
CA GLN A 19 -14.81 -18.84 -20.48
C GLN A 19 -14.12 -18.65 -19.13
N GLU A 20 -14.57 -17.66 -18.39
CA GLU A 20 -14.16 -17.37 -17.02
C GLU A 20 -15.20 -17.92 -16.05
N ASN A 21 -14.76 -18.75 -15.10
CA ASN A 21 -15.56 -19.23 -13.98
C ASN A 21 -15.36 -18.31 -12.78
N LEU A 22 -16.46 -17.80 -12.21
CA LEU A 22 -16.43 -16.91 -11.07
C LEU A 22 -16.28 -17.64 -9.73
N GLY A 23 -16.65 -18.93 -9.67
CA GLY A 23 -16.59 -19.73 -8.44
C GLY A 23 -15.21 -19.79 -7.76
N PRO A 24 -14.10 -20.00 -8.50
CA PRO A 24 -12.76 -20.03 -7.91
C PRO A 24 -12.32 -18.72 -7.25
N TYR A 25 -12.89 -17.56 -7.61
CA TYR A 25 -12.56 -16.29 -6.96
C TYR A 25 -12.92 -16.26 -5.48
N ARG A 26 -13.84 -17.12 -5.03
CA ARG A 26 -14.11 -17.30 -3.60
C ARG A 26 -12.86 -17.67 -2.80
N ILE A 27 -11.92 -18.41 -3.39
CA ILE A 27 -10.62 -18.72 -2.77
C ILE A 27 -9.83 -17.43 -2.56
N LEU A 28 -9.92 -16.49 -3.50
CA LEU A 28 -9.29 -15.18 -3.38
C LEU A 28 -10.03 -14.32 -2.35
N ASP A 29 -11.36 -14.29 -2.34
CA ASP A 29 -12.12 -13.46 -1.39
C ASP A 29 -11.96 -13.95 0.07
N GLU A 30 -11.82 -15.27 0.28
CA GLU A 30 -11.60 -15.87 1.61
C GLU A 30 -10.14 -15.80 2.07
N ALA A 31 -9.19 -15.80 1.14
CA ALA A 31 -7.79 -15.57 1.47
C ALA A 31 -7.57 -14.07 1.60
N LYS A 32 -6.97 -13.59 2.70
CA LYS A 32 -6.43 -12.22 2.70
C LYS A 32 -5.29 -12.17 1.66
N LEU A 33 -5.62 -11.84 0.42
CA LEU A 33 -4.78 -12.01 -0.78
C LEU A 33 -3.41 -11.35 -0.66
N ASP A 34 -3.36 -10.30 0.14
CA ASP A 34 -2.19 -9.51 0.43
C ASP A 34 -1.13 -10.27 1.23
N ASP A 35 -1.52 -11.33 1.94
CA ASP A 35 -0.64 -12.22 2.69
C ASP A 35 -0.23 -13.47 1.90
N CYS A 36 -0.74 -13.67 0.69
CA CYS A 36 -0.58 -14.94 -0.03
C CYS A 36 0.49 -14.88 -1.12
N THR A 37 1.34 -15.91 -1.18
CA THR A 37 2.23 -16.17 -2.31
C THR A 37 1.44 -16.82 -3.45
N VAL A 38 1.43 -16.19 -4.62
CA VAL A 38 0.80 -16.68 -5.85
C VAL A 38 1.86 -17.23 -6.79
N VAL A 39 1.77 -18.53 -7.09
CA VAL A 39 2.66 -19.22 -8.03
C VAL A 39 1.88 -19.56 -9.31
N LEU A 40 2.38 -19.12 -10.47
CA LEU A 40 1.89 -19.56 -11.77
C LEU A 40 2.71 -20.76 -12.24
N ALA A 41 2.11 -21.95 -12.24
CA ALA A 41 2.74 -23.18 -12.70
C ALA A 41 2.22 -23.54 -14.10
N ILE A 42 3.10 -23.47 -15.11
CA ILE A 42 2.77 -23.69 -16.52
C ILE A 42 3.39 -25.02 -16.98
N GLY A 43 2.55 -25.96 -17.37
CA GLY A 43 2.98 -27.28 -17.82
C GLY A 43 1.82 -28.22 -18.00
N GLY A 44 2.08 -29.52 -17.93
CA GLY A 44 1.13 -30.60 -18.16
C GLY A 44 1.52 -31.80 -17.32
N ARG A 45 2.00 -32.87 -17.95
CA ARG A 45 2.23 -34.15 -17.29
C ARG A 45 3.37 -34.09 -16.28
N ALA A 46 4.49 -33.44 -16.60
CA ALA A 46 5.62 -33.31 -15.68
C ALA A 46 5.24 -32.43 -14.47
N LYS A 47 4.61 -31.28 -14.73
CA LYS A 47 4.04 -30.42 -13.68
C LYS A 47 3.12 -31.17 -12.72
N ARG A 48 2.17 -31.96 -13.23
CA ARG A 48 1.21 -32.72 -12.40
C ARG A 48 1.87 -33.70 -11.43
N ARG A 49 3.08 -34.16 -11.72
CA ARG A 49 3.85 -35.05 -10.83
C ARG A 49 4.59 -34.28 -9.72
N LEU A 50 5.00 -33.05 -10.01
CA LEU A 50 5.91 -32.27 -9.16
C LEU A 50 5.20 -31.20 -8.33
N VAL A 51 4.05 -30.69 -8.80
CA VAL A 51 3.25 -29.72 -8.06
C VAL A 51 2.22 -30.48 -7.21
N PRO A 52 2.17 -30.28 -5.88
CA PRO A 52 1.27 -31.01 -4.99
C PRO A 52 -0.19 -30.51 -5.06
N LEU A 53 -0.84 -30.73 -6.21
CA LEU A 53 -2.16 -30.17 -6.55
C LEU A 53 -3.38 -30.91 -5.95
N GLY A 54 -3.13 -31.93 -5.11
CA GLY A 54 -4.17 -32.79 -4.50
C GLY A 54 -4.82 -33.77 -5.49
N THR A 55 -5.83 -34.51 -5.02
CA THR A 55 -6.55 -35.55 -5.79
C THR A 55 -7.77 -35.05 -6.57
N ALA A 56 -8.12 -33.76 -6.44
CA ALA A 56 -9.30 -33.20 -7.08
C ALA A 56 -9.16 -33.20 -8.62
N PRO A 57 -10.23 -33.54 -9.37
CA PRO A 57 -10.20 -33.61 -10.82
C PRO A 57 -9.64 -32.32 -11.44
N GLN A 58 -8.78 -32.48 -12.43
CA GLN A 58 -8.19 -31.40 -13.21
C GLN A 58 -8.89 -31.36 -14.55
N ASP A 59 -9.56 -30.25 -14.84
CA ASP A 59 -10.02 -29.99 -16.19
C ASP A 59 -8.78 -29.82 -17.07
N ALA A 60 -8.61 -30.74 -18.02
CA ALA A 60 -7.53 -30.66 -18.98
C ALA A 60 -7.63 -29.35 -19.76
N TYR A 61 -6.46 -28.80 -20.10
CA TYR A 61 -6.35 -27.63 -20.99
C TYR A 61 -7.00 -26.35 -20.45
N ALA A 62 -6.99 -26.17 -19.13
CA ALA A 62 -7.54 -25.01 -18.46
C ALA A 62 -6.48 -24.28 -17.63
N VAL A 63 -6.87 -23.13 -17.06
CA VAL A 63 -6.18 -22.52 -15.92
C VAL A 63 -7.04 -22.76 -14.70
N SER A 64 -6.47 -23.40 -13.68
CA SER A 64 -7.12 -23.61 -12.39
C SER A 64 -6.55 -22.70 -11.32
N LEU A 65 -7.39 -22.22 -10.40
CA LEU A 65 -6.95 -21.57 -9.17
C LEU A 65 -7.13 -22.53 -8.00
N ARG A 66 -6.06 -22.75 -7.22
CA ARG A 66 -6.04 -23.70 -6.10
C ARG A 66 -5.29 -23.12 -4.91
N LYS A 67 -5.71 -23.52 -3.71
CA LYS A 67 -4.99 -23.27 -2.45
C LYS A 67 -4.26 -24.55 -2.07
N LEU A 68 -2.94 -24.48 -1.93
CA LEU A 68 -2.08 -25.65 -1.70
C LEU A 68 -1.86 -25.95 -0.20
N GLY A 69 -2.04 -24.92 0.65
CA GLY A 69 -1.82 -24.97 2.09
C GLY A 69 -1.17 -23.66 2.57
N GLY A 70 -1.36 -23.32 3.86
CA GLY A 70 -0.82 -22.07 4.42
C GLY A 70 -1.28 -20.82 3.63
N ARG A 71 -0.29 -20.02 3.21
CA ARG A 71 -0.46 -18.76 2.46
C ARG A 71 -0.17 -18.92 0.95
N ILE A 72 -0.24 -20.13 0.37
CA ILE A 72 0.15 -20.36 -1.03
C ILE A 72 -1.05 -20.64 -1.93
N LEU A 73 -1.15 -19.84 -2.99
CA LEU A 73 -2.10 -19.96 -4.08
C LEU A 73 -1.37 -20.36 -5.35
N VAL A 74 -1.96 -21.28 -6.12
CA VAL A 74 -1.39 -21.76 -7.38
C VAL A 74 -2.37 -21.48 -8.52
N LEU A 75 -1.88 -20.75 -9.52
CA LEU A 75 -2.47 -20.64 -10.85
C LEU A 75 -1.87 -21.77 -11.70
N ASP A 76 -2.65 -22.82 -11.87
CA ASP A 76 -2.25 -24.07 -12.50
C ASP A 76 -2.65 -24.06 -13.98
N GLY A 77 -1.70 -23.81 -14.87
CA GLY A 77 -1.93 -23.54 -16.29
C GLY A 77 -1.58 -24.70 -17.22
N GLU A 78 -2.55 -25.15 -18.03
CA GLU A 78 -2.41 -26.18 -19.08
C GLU A 78 -2.98 -25.79 -20.44
N MET A 79 -3.62 -24.63 -20.51
CA MET A 79 -4.33 -24.16 -21.70
C MET A 79 -3.50 -24.14 -22.99
N HIS A 80 -2.18 -23.96 -22.92
CA HIS A 80 -1.29 -24.02 -24.09
C HIS A 80 -1.19 -25.40 -24.75
N LEU A 81 -1.54 -26.46 -24.02
CA LEU A 81 -1.55 -27.84 -24.52
C LEU A 81 -2.82 -28.18 -25.31
N GLN A 82 -3.81 -27.27 -25.33
CA GLN A 82 -5.07 -27.47 -26.04
C GLN A 82 -4.84 -27.64 -27.55
N PRO A 83 -5.16 -28.81 -28.14
CA PRO A 83 -5.10 -28.97 -29.59
C PRO A 83 -6.16 -28.09 -30.23
N GLY A 84 -5.78 -27.33 -31.27
CA GLY A 84 -6.68 -26.40 -31.97
C GLY A 84 -7.93 -27.08 -32.56
N THR A 85 -7.84 -28.36 -32.91
CA THR A 85 -8.94 -29.18 -33.43
C THR A 85 -9.91 -29.70 -32.37
N LYS A 86 -9.56 -29.59 -31.09
CA LYS A 86 -10.33 -30.16 -29.95
C LYS A 86 -10.85 -29.11 -28.98
N ILE A 87 -10.94 -27.84 -29.40
CA ILE A 87 -11.44 -26.77 -28.52
C ILE A 87 -12.95 -26.95 -28.33
N PRO A 88 -13.44 -27.15 -27.10
CA PRO A 88 -14.87 -27.36 -26.85
C PRO A 88 -15.69 -26.14 -27.28
N ARG A 89 -16.82 -26.37 -27.93
CA ARG A 89 -17.75 -25.30 -28.35
C ARG A 89 -18.43 -24.67 -27.15
N ILE A 90 -18.80 -23.39 -27.27
CA ILE A 90 -19.77 -22.82 -26.35
C ILE A 90 -21.12 -23.52 -26.51
N ILE A 91 -21.85 -23.71 -25.42
CA ILE A 91 -23.19 -24.29 -25.43
C ILE A 91 -24.18 -23.11 -25.51
N GLY A 92 -25.02 -23.08 -26.55
CA GLY A 92 -26.09 -22.09 -26.67
C GLY A 92 -27.19 -22.36 -25.64
N GLY A 93 -27.65 -21.32 -24.94
CA GLY A 93 -28.67 -21.42 -23.88
C GLY A 93 -28.52 -20.31 -22.83
N PRO A 94 -29.39 -20.30 -21.80
CA PRO A 94 -29.25 -19.37 -20.68
C PRO A 94 -27.91 -19.58 -19.98
N GLN A 95 -27.10 -18.52 -19.94
CA GLN A 95 -25.77 -18.54 -19.36
C GLN A 95 -25.88 -18.72 -17.83
N PRO A 96 -25.22 -19.75 -17.25
CA PRO A 96 -25.15 -19.86 -15.80
C PRO A 96 -24.49 -18.61 -15.22
N GLY A 97 -25.10 -18.00 -14.20
CA GLY A 97 -24.64 -16.71 -13.64
C GLY A 97 -23.22 -16.71 -13.06
N HIS A 98 -22.59 -17.89 -12.91
CA HIS A 98 -21.22 -18.05 -12.44
C HIS A 98 -20.18 -18.14 -13.58
N TYR A 99 -20.58 -18.05 -14.85
CA TYR A 99 -19.65 -17.96 -15.97
C TYR A 99 -19.70 -16.57 -16.61
N THR A 100 -18.56 -16.10 -17.11
CA THR A 100 -18.44 -14.93 -17.98
C THR A 100 -17.73 -15.37 -19.27
N TYR A 101 -18.26 -15.01 -20.43
CA TYR A 101 -17.63 -15.31 -21.72
C TYR A 101 -17.02 -14.05 -22.31
N HIS A 102 -15.72 -14.10 -22.59
CA HIS A 102 -14.97 -12.99 -23.18
C HIS A 102 -14.66 -13.31 -24.64
N LEU A 103 -15.22 -12.54 -25.56
CA LEU A 103 -14.94 -12.70 -27.00
C LEU A 103 -13.51 -12.24 -27.29
N MET A 104 -12.74 -13.08 -27.98
CA MET A 104 -11.34 -12.82 -28.25
C MET A 104 -11.14 -12.16 -29.61
N ARG A 105 -10.41 -11.04 -29.67
CA ARG A 105 -10.12 -10.31 -30.91
C ARG A 105 -8.64 -9.90 -30.97
N PRO A 106 -7.90 -10.09 -32.09
CA PRO A 106 -8.22 -10.84 -33.31
C PRO A 106 -8.05 -12.36 -33.13
N PRO A 107 -8.59 -13.20 -34.03
CA PRO A 107 -8.41 -14.66 -33.96
C PRO A 107 -6.94 -15.06 -34.12
N ARG A 108 -6.41 -15.80 -33.14
CA ARG A 108 -5.05 -16.36 -33.08
C ARG A 108 -5.10 -17.87 -32.88
N LYS A 109 -3.95 -18.55 -32.97
CA LYS A 109 -3.85 -19.95 -32.56
C LYS A 109 -4.08 -20.07 -31.05
N ALA A 110 -4.74 -21.15 -30.60
CA ALA A 110 -5.04 -21.40 -29.18
C ALA A 110 -3.81 -21.27 -28.26
N SER A 111 -2.66 -21.78 -28.69
CA SER A 111 -1.40 -21.67 -27.94
C SER A 111 -0.91 -20.23 -27.79
N GLN A 112 -1.04 -19.40 -28.82
CA GLN A 112 -0.65 -17.99 -28.75
C GLN A 112 -1.54 -17.19 -27.78
N PHE A 113 -2.82 -17.56 -27.68
CA PHE A 113 -3.70 -16.99 -26.68
C PHE A 113 -3.35 -17.43 -25.27
N ALA A 114 -3.06 -18.72 -25.07
CA ALA A 114 -2.60 -19.19 -23.77
C ALA A 114 -1.30 -18.50 -23.34
N PHE A 115 -0.34 -18.37 -24.25
CA PHE A 115 0.91 -17.66 -23.99
C PHE A 115 0.67 -16.20 -23.64
N GLY A 116 -0.12 -15.47 -24.43
CA GLY A 116 -0.43 -14.08 -24.11
C GLY A 116 -1.18 -13.94 -22.78
N LEU A 117 -2.12 -14.83 -22.46
CA LEU A 117 -2.80 -14.81 -21.15
C LEU A 117 -1.82 -15.06 -19.99
N TYR A 118 -0.87 -15.99 -20.14
CA TYR A 118 0.15 -16.24 -19.12
C TYR A 118 1.03 -15.01 -18.90
N CYS A 119 1.53 -14.41 -19.98
CA CYS A 119 2.46 -13.28 -19.93
C CYS A 119 1.80 -11.95 -19.53
N ASP A 120 0.66 -11.65 -20.15
CA ASP A 120 0.03 -10.33 -20.10
C ASP A 120 -1.02 -10.20 -19.00
N VAL A 121 -1.46 -11.32 -18.40
CA VAL A 121 -2.50 -11.33 -17.37
C VAL A 121 -2.01 -12.05 -16.12
N LEU A 122 -1.74 -13.36 -16.19
CA LEU A 122 -1.52 -14.15 -14.97
C LEU A 122 -0.18 -13.85 -14.29
N ALA A 123 0.89 -13.66 -15.07
CA ALA A 123 2.20 -13.36 -14.51
C ALA A 123 2.23 -12.04 -13.74
N MET A 124 1.41 -11.06 -14.14
CA MET A 124 1.29 -9.77 -13.45
C MET A 124 0.83 -9.90 -11.99
N PHE A 125 0.05 -10.94 -11.68
CA PHE A 125 -0.48 -11.21 -10.34
C PHE A 125 0.32 -12.28 -9.59
N SER A 126 1.34 -12.87 -10.21
CA SER A 126 2.12 -13.98 -9.67
C SER A 126 3.43 -13.48 -9.07
N ASP A 127 3.82 -13.99 -7.90
CA ASP A 127 5.14 -13.72 -7.33
C ASP A 127 6.23 -14.53 -8.04
N LEU A 128 5.85 -15.71 -8.53
CA LEU A 128 6.74 -16.67 -9.15
C LEU A 128 6.04 -17.39 -10.30
N VAL A 129 6.75 -17.56 -11.40
CA VAL A 129 6.32 -18.32 -12.56
C VAL A 129 7.22 -19.54 -12.72
N ILE A 130 6.63 -20.73 -12.80
CA ILE A 130 7.34 -22.00 -12.98
C ILE A 130 6.93 -22.59 -14.32
N ILE A 131 7.89 -22.88 -15.18
CA ILE A 131 7.70 -23.46 -16.51
C ILE A 131 8.31 -24.86 -16.52
N PHE A 132 7.52 -25.88 -16.83
CA PHE A 132 8.01 -27.25 -16.96
C PHE A 132 8.45 -27.51 -18.40
N VAL A 133 9.75 -27.63 -18.63
CA VAL A 133 10.36 -27.60 -19.98
C VAL A 133 9.92 -28.79 -20.83
N GLU A 134 9.80 -29.97 -20.23
CA GLU A 134 9.38 -31.19 -20.94
C GLU A 134 7.94 -31.08 -21.44
N ASP A 135 7.07 -30.39 -20.70
CA ASP A 135 5.67 -30.19 -21.07
C ASP A 135 5.51 -29.20 -22.24
N PHE A 136 6.51 -28.33 -22.47
CA PHE A 136 6.56 -27.47 -23.66
C PHE A 136 7.11 -28.20 -24.90
N GLY A 137 7.70 -29.39 -24.73
CA GLY A 137 8.39 -30.12 -25.79
C GLY A 137 9.86 -29.72 -25.94
N GLY A 138 10.50 -29.23 -24.88
CA GLY A 138 11.95 -28.98 -24.82
C GLY A 138 12.34 -27.50 -24.72
N ALA A 139 13.63 -27.28 -24.44
CA ALA A 139 14.21 -25.96 -24.18
C ALA A 139 13.99 -24.96 -25.33
N GLU A 140 14.10 -25.40 -26.58
CA GLU A 140 13.90 -24.54 -27.76
C GLU A 140 12.50 -23.90 -27.80
N ARG A 141 11.46 -24.66 -27.43
CA ARG A 141 10.08 -24.14 -27.41
C ARG A 141 9.85 -23.19 -26.24
N VAL A 142 10.49 -23.45 -25.10
CA VAL A 142 10.49 -22.52 -23.96
C VAL A 142 11.22 -21.22 -24.32
N LEU A 143 12.35 -21.31 -25.02
CA LEU A 143 13.09 -20.15 -25.52
C LEU A 143 12.22 -19.27 -26.43
N ARG A 144 11.50 -19.88 -27.39
CA ARG A 144 10.53 -19.17 -28.24
C ARG A 144 9.40 -18.53 -27.43
N PHE A 145 8.93 -19.19 -26.37
CA PHE A 145 7.92 -18.61 -25.46
C PHE A 145 8.46 -17.42 -24.67
N ILE A 146 9.69 -17.49 -24.16
CA ILE A 146 10.37 -16.36 -23.49
C ILE A 146 10.56 -15.19 -24.46
N CYS A 147 11.01 -15.43 -25.69
CA CYS A 147 11.10 -14.37 -26.71
C CYS A 147 9.73 -13.78 -27.07
N PHE A 148 8.68 -14.60 -27.16
CA PHE A 148 7.30 -14.11 -27.32
C PHE A 148 6.91 -13.16 -26.19
N TRP A 149 7.20 -13.54 -24.94
CA TRP A 149 6.94 -12.70 -23.77
C TRP A 149 7.70 -11.37 -23.83
N MET A 150 9.00 -11.40 -24.15
CA MET A 150 9.81 -10.19 -24.29
C MET A 150 9.26 -9.23 -25.36
N ARG A 151 8.74 -9.75 -26.48
CA ARG A 151 8.08 -8.93 -27.51
C ARG A 151 6.80 -8.29 -27.00
N CYS A 152 5.95 -9.06 -26.30
CA CYS A 152 4.75 -8.51 -25.65
C CYS A 152 5.12 -7.39 -24.67
N ALA A 153 6.18 -7.58 -23.88
CA ALA A 153 6.66 -6.58 -22.93
C ALA A 153 7.24 -5.33 -23.58
N LYS A 154 7.99 -5.48 -24.68
CA LYS A 154 8.48 -4.35 -25.49
C LYS A 154 7.31 -3.53 -26.03
N ALA A 155 6.29 -4.18 -26.61
CA ALA A 155 5.15 -3.50 -27.21
C ALA A 155 4.30 -2.73 -26.19
N LYS A 156 4.12 -3.30 -24.99
CA LYS A 156 3.22 -2.77 -23.97
C LYS A 156 3.91 -1.88 -22.93
N ASN A 157 5.24 -1.78 -22.97
CA ASN A 157 6.04 -1.13 -21.94
C ASN A 157 5.63 -1.59 -20.53
N PHE A 158 5.55 -2.91 -20.33
CA PHE A 158 5.14 -3.45 -19.03
C PHE A 158 6.04 -2.89 -17.92
N PRO A 159 5.46 -2.33 -16.83
CA PRO A 159 6.25 -1.85 -15.71
C PRO A 159 6.68 -3.00 -14.76
N PHE A 160 6.30 -4.25 -15.07
CA PHE A 160 6.44 -5.42 -14.20
C PHE A 160 7.49 -6.41 -14.72
N GLN A 161 8.28 -6.95 -13.79
CA GLN A 161 9.29 -7.97 -14.06
C GLN A 161 8.83 -9.30 -13.46
N SER A 162 8.91 -10.38 -14.23
CA SER A 162 8.56 -11.73 -13.77
C SER A 162 9.79 -12.49 -13.26
N ARG A 163 9.60 -13.31 -12.22
CA ARG A 163 10.59 -14.31 -11.80
C ARG A 163 10.20 -15.65 -12.41
N VAL A 164 11.07 -16.21 -13.23
CA VAL A 164 10.79 -17.42 -14.01
C VAL A 164 11.77 -18.51 -13.63
N LEU A 165 11.24 -19.65 -13.17
CA LEU A 165 11.99 -20.88 -12.97
C LEU A 165 11.59 -21.90 -14.03
N CYS A 166 12.56 -22.36 -14.80
CA CYS A 166 12.41 -23.40 -15.79
C CYS A 166 12.84 -24.74 -15.16
N VAL A 167 11.92 -25.67 -15.04
CA VAL A 167 12.15 -26.98 -14.41
C VAL A 167 12.45 -27.98 -15.50
N SER A 168 13.59 -28.66 -15.41
CA SER A 168 14.00 -29.65 -16.40
C SER A 168 14.91 -30.71 -15.80
N THR A 169 14.68 -31.97 -16.16
CA THR A 169 15.59 -33.10 -15.95
C THR A 169 16.70 -33.18 -17.00
N ALA A 170 16.51 -32.52 -18.15
CA ALA A 170 17.40 -32.66 -19.29
C ALA A 170 18.62 -31.70 -19.18
N PRO A 171 19.86 -32.20 -19.41
CA PRO A 171 21.06 -31.37 -19.47
C PRO A 171 20.98 -30.27 -20.54
N ALA A 172 20.26 -30.52 -21.63
CA ALA A 172 20.03 -29.57 -22.71
C ALA A 172 19.17 -28.34 -22.31
N ALA A 173 18.56 -28.34 -21.12
CA ALA A 173 17.92 -27.14 -20.62
C ALA A 173 18.92 -26.07 -20.16
N THR A 174 20.20 -26.41 -19.96
CA THR A 174 21.27 -25.42 -19.67
C THR A 174 21.40 -24.34 -20.75
N HIS A 175 20.91 -24.60 -21.98
CA HIS A 175 20.78 -23.61 -23.06
C HIS A 175 19.73 -22.50 -22.79
N LEU A 176 18.98 -22.53 -21.69
CA LEU A 176 18.10 -21.44 -21.25
C LEU A 176 18.86 -20.45 -20.34
N ASP A 177 20.01 -20.00 -20.81
CA ASP A 177 20.82 -18.96 -20.16
C ASP A 177 20.59 -17.57 -20.78
N GLU A 178 21.11 -16.53 -20.13
CA GLU A 178 20.99 -15.15 -20.60
C GLU A 178 21.52 -14.97 -22.04
N PHE A 179 22.64 -15.60 -22.38
CA PHE A 179 23.26 -15.47 -23.70
C PHE A 179 22.34 -16.00 -24.81
N ASN A 180 21.82 -17.21 -24.66
CA ASN A 180 20.96 -17.85 -25.64
C ASN A 180 19.60 -17.15 -25.75
N ILE A 181 19.06 -16.65 -24.63
CA ILE A 181 17.85 -15.81 -24.62
C ILE A 181 18.06 -14.52 -25.42
N MET A 182 19.18 -13.81 -25.19
CA MET A 182 19.51 -12.60 -25.93
C MET A 182 19.76 -12.89 -27.42
N ALA A 183 20.46 -13.97 -27.75
CA ALA A 183 20.74 -14.36 -29.13
C ALA A 183 19.43 -14.71 -29.89
N ALA A 184 18.54 -15.49 -29.28
CA ALA A 184 17.25 -15.83 -29.86
C ALA A 184 16.35 -14.60 -30.04
N MET A 185 16.32 -13.70 -29.05
CA MET A 185 15.58 -12.44 -29.16
C MET A 185 16.15 -11.55 -30.27
N SER A 186 17.48 -11.49 -30.40
CA SER A 186 18.15 -10.74 -31.48
C SER A 186 17.69 -11.23 -32.85
N MET A 187 17.66 -12.55 -33.03
CA MET A 187 17.26 -13.18 -34.29
C MET A 187 15.79 -12.90 -34.63
N GLU A 188 14.90 -13.00 -33.64
CA GLU A 188 13.48 -12.70 -33.83
C GLU A 188 13.24 -11.21 -34.14
N LEU A 189 13.92 -10.29 -33.45
CA LEU A 189 13.80 -8.84 -33.72
C LEU A 189 14.33 -8.45 -35.09
N ARG A 190 15.44 -9.03 -35.55
CA ARG A 190 15.95 -8.79 -36.92
C ARG A 190 14.96 -9.25 -37.99
N ARG A 191 14.21 -10.31 -37.72
CA ARG A 191 13.17 -10.81 -38.64
C ARG A 191 11.95 -9.91 -38.66
N ASP A 192 11.48 -9.49 -37.48
CA ASP A 192 10.24 -8.73 -37.33
C ASP A 192 10.43 -7.23 -37.63
N GLU A 193 11.61 -6.67 -37.36
CA GLU A 193 11.94 -5.24 -37.50
C GLU A 193 13.32 -5.02 -38.17
N PRO A 194 13.50 -5.39 -39.46
CA PRO A 194 14.81 -5.40 -40.12
C PRO A 194 15.45 -4.01 -40.28
N ALA A 195 14.65 -2.94 -40.22
CA ALA A 195 15.12 -1.56 -40.34
C ALA A 195 15.69 -1.00 -39.02
N VAL A 196 15.51 -1.70 -37.89
CA VAL A 196 15.95 -1.24 -36.58
C VAL A 196 17.16 -2.05 -36.13
N SER A 197 18.28 -1.35 -35.92
CA SER A 197 19.50 -1.97 -35.38
C SER A 197 19.39 -2.09 -33.86
N TYR A 198 19.38 -3.33 -33.36
CA TYR A 198 19.40 -3.63 -31.93
C TYR A 198 20.79 -4.03 -31.48
N SER A 199 21.35 -3.29 -30.51
CA SER A 199 22.57 -3.70 -29.82
C SER A 199 22.28 -4.79 -28.78
N ALA A 200 23.32 -5.49 -28.32
CA ALA A 200 23.20 -6.43 -27.21
C ALA A 200 22.69 -5.73 -25.93
N ALA A 201 23.05 -4.47 -25.70
CA ALA A 201 22.58 -3.68 -24.57
C ALA A 201 21.08 -3.38 -24.65
N ASP A 202 20.55 -3.09 -25.85
CA ASP A 202 19.11 -2.85 -26.05
C ASP A 202 18.29 -4.10 -25.72
N ILE A 203 18.77 -5.27 -26.14
CA ILE A 203 18.12 -6.55 -25.91
C ILE A 203 18.20 -6.94 -24.43
N LYS A 204 19.36 -6.73 -23.80
CA LYS A 204 19.52 -6.89 -22.36
C LYS A 204 18.57 -6.00 -21.58
N SER A 205 18.40 -4.74 -22.00
CA SER A 205 17.43 -3.81 -21.42
C SER A 205 15.98 -4.29 -21.59
N ILE A 206 15.60 -4.86 -22.75
CA ILE A 206 14.28 -5.50 -22.92
C ILE A 206 14.13 -6.68 -21.95
N MET A 207 15.14 -7.54 -21.85
CA MET A 207 15.11 -8.72 -20.97
C MET A 207 14.96 -8.31 -19.51
N GLN A 208 15.79 -7.37 -19.05
CA GLN A 208 15.75 -6.85 -17.68
C GLN A 208 14.44 -6.13 -17.39
N ARG A 209 13.78 -5.50 -18.37
CA ARG A 209 12.43 -4.94 -18.16
C ARG A 209 11.38 -6.03 -17.96
N CYS A 210 11.53 -7.18 -18.62
CA CYS A 210 10.55 -8.27 -18.60
C CYS A 210 10.76 -9.25 -17.44
N PHE A 211 12.01 -9.52 -17.08
CA PHE A 211 12.38 -10.56 -16.12
C PHE A 211 13.32 -10.03 -15.05
N ALA A 212 12.99 -10.35 -13.80
CA ALA A 212 13.91 -10.16 -12.68
C ALA A 212 14.88 -11.35 -12.56
N LEU A 213 14.41 -12.54 -12.97
CA LEU A 213 15.16 -13.77 -12.95
C LEU A 213 14.60 -14.71 -14.02
N VAL A 214 15.48 -15.35 -14.78
CA VAL A 214 15.16 -16.56 -15.55
C VAL A 214 16.23 -17.57 -15.19
N ARG A 215 15.84 -18.73 -14.65
CA ARG A 215 16.79 -19.74 -14.21
C ARG A 215 16.27 -21.15 -14.44
N VAL A 216 17.17 -22.07 -14.76
CA VAL A 216 16.88 -23.51 -14.81
C VAL A 216 17.19 -24.15 -13.46
N ILE A 217 16.27 -25.00 -13.00
CA ILE A 217 16.40 -25.78 -11.76
C ILE A 217 16.09 -27.25 -12.01
N ASP A 218 16.65 -28.11 -11.17
CA ASP A 218 16.35 -29.54 -11.20
C ASP A 218 15.00 -29.80 -10.52
N PRO A 219 14.17 -30.75 -11.01
CA PRO A 219 12.94 -31.15 -10.32
C PRO A 219 13.10 -31.53 -8.85
N VAL A 220 14.26 -32.05 -8.44
CA VAL A 220 14.58 -32.38 -7.04
C VAL A 220 14.55 -31.14 -6.16
N ASP A 221 14.85 -29.95 -6.71
CA ASP A 221 14.81 -28.68 -5.99
C ASP A 221 13.37 -28.25 -5.65
N LEU A 222 12.35 -28.77 -6.37
CA LEU A 222 10.92 -28.57 -6.06
C LEU A 222 10.43 -29.49 -4.94
N SER A 223 11.20 -29.61 -3.87
CA SER A 223 10.88 -30.44 -2.71
C SER A 223 9.66 -29.92 -1.92
N LYS A 224 9.17 -30.70 -0.95
CA LYS A 224 8.13 -30.22 -0.01
C LYS A 224 8.53 -28.93 0.71
N ALA A 225 9.82 -28.72 0.99
CA ALA A 225 10.32 -27.52 1.64
C ALA A 225 10.21 -26.29 0.75
N PHE A 226 10.43 -26.44 -0.57
CA PHE A 226 10.20 -25.35 -1.54
C PHE A 226 8.75 -24.85 -1.46
N TRP A 227 7.79 -25.78 -1.44
CA TRP A 227 6.36 -25.45 -1.34
C TRP A 227 5.91 -24.97 0.04
N GLN A 228 6.79 -24.90 1.05
CA GLN A 228 6.48 -24.20 2.31
C GLN A 228 6.81 -22.72 2.22
N ASN A 229 7.82 -22.34 1.44
CA ASN A 229 8.19 -20.94 1.22
C ASN A 229 8.87 -20.73 -0.16
N PRO A 230 8.08 -20.67 -1.24
CA PRO A 230 8.60 -20.56 -2.61
C PRO A 230 9.39 -19.27 -2.85
N LEU A 231 9.02 -18.19 -2.15
CA LEU A 231 9.68 -16.91 -2.27
C LEU A 231 11.04 -16.91 -1.61
N SER A 232 11.19 -17.40 -0.37
CA SER A 232 12.51 -17.48 0.25
C SER A 232 13.44 -18.44 -0.50
N ALA A 233 12.93 -19.57 -1.01
CA ALA A 233 13.72 -20.49 -1.82
C ALA A 233 14.22 -19.85 -3.14
N SER A 234 13.43 -18.94 -3.74
CA SER A 234 13.83 -18.20 -4.94
C SER A 234 14.61 -16.91 -4.66
N THR A 235 14.49 -16.32 -3.46
CA THR A 235 15.07 -15.01 -3.11
C THR A 235 16.48 -15.11 -2.54
N VAL A 236 16.86 -16.24 -1.93
CA VAL A 236 18.28 -16.56 -1.60
C VAL A 236 19.16 -16.57 -2.87
N MET A 237 18.55 -16.54 -4.07
CA MET A 237 19.22 -16.68 -5.36
C MET A 237 19.05 -15.47 -6.30
N ALA A 238 18.33 -14.41 -5.93
CA ALA A 238 18.11 -13.23 -6.79
C ALA A 238 17.93 -11.92 -6.00
N GLY A 239 18.79 -10.94 -6.31
CA GLY A 239 18.96 -9.69 -5.57
C GLY A 239 17.92 -8.59 -5.84
N SER A 240 16.63 -8.89 -5.94
CA SER A 240 15.61 -7.82 -6.04
C SER A 240 14.21 -8.27 -5.65
N VAL A 241 13.64 -7.68 -4.60
CA VAL A 241 12.25 -7.90 -4.16
C VAL A 241 11.33 -6.90 -4.86
N ARG A 242 10.43 -7.38 -5.73
CA ARG A 242 9.35 -6.57 -6.28
C ARG A 242 7.99 -7.03 -5.77
N THR A 243 7.11 -6.05 -5.62
CA THR A 243 5.71 -6.21 -5.23
C THR A 243 4.84 -6.51 -6.45
N PRO A 244 4.08 -7.61 -6.45
CA PRO A 244 3.03 -7.90 -7.43
C PRO A 244 1.97 -6.80 -7.46
N LEU A 245 1.17 -6.81 -8.53
CA LEU A 245 -0.03 -5.98 -8.61
C LEU A 245 -1.00 -6.25 -7.46
N PRO A 246 -1.82 -5.27 -7.04
CA PRO A 246 -2.92 -5.50 -6.12
C PRO A 246 -3.79 -6.66 -6.60
N ARG A 247 -3.84 -7.71 -5.77
CA ARG A 247 -4.57 -8.94 -6.05
C ARG A 247 -5.97 -8.79 -5.53
N SER A 248 -6.82 -8.07 -6.25
CA SER A 248 -8.26 -8.09 -5.97
C SER A 248 -8.98 -8.84 -7.09
N THR A 249 -10.06 -9.52 -6.73
CA THR A 249 -10.95 -10.20 -7.69
C THR A 249 -11.36 -9.24 -8.80
N ALA A 250 -11.66 -7.97 -8.49
CA ALA A 250 -12.02 -6.96 -9.48
C ALA A 250 -10.89 -6.68 -10.49
N VAL A 251 -9.64 -6.53 -10.01
CA VAL A 251 -8.50 -6.19 -10.88
C VAL A 251 -8.12 -7.35 -11.79
N ILE A 252 -8.15 -8.58 -11.30
CA ILE A 252 -7.86 -9.78 -12.12
C ILE A 252 -8.92 -9.93 -13.22
N ARG A 253 -10.20 -9.77 -12.87
CA ARG A 253 -11.30 -9.80 -13.85
C ARG A 253 -11.17 -8.71 -14.92
N ALA A 254 -10.82 -7.48 -14.50
CA ALA A 254 -10.58 -6.38 -15.42
C ALA A 254 -9.41 -6.68 -16.38
N ALA A 255 -8.34 -7.31 -15.89
CA ALA A 255 -7.20 -7.70 -16.72
C ALA A 255 -7.57 -8.77 -17.75
N ILE A 256 -8.36 -9.79 -17.37
CA ILE A 256 -8.85 -10.83 -18.29
C ILE A 256 -9.75 -10.22 -19.37
N ALA A 257 -10.71 -9.37 -18.98
CA ALA A 257 -11.61 -8.71 -19.90
C ALA A 257 -10.86 -7.79 -20.88
N SER A 258 -9.97 -6.94 -20.36
CA SER A 258 -9.15 -6.04 -21.17
C SER A 258 -8.26 -6.80 -22.15
N TYR A 259 -7.66 -7.91 -21.72
CA TYR A 259 -6.86 -8.76 -22.60
C TYR A 259 -7.69 -9.40 -23.71
N ALA A 260 -8.90 -9.86 -23.42
CA ALA A 260 -9.76 -10.47 -24.44
C ALA A 260 -10.22 -9.47 -25.50
N GLU A 261 -10.56 -8.25 -25.07
CA GLU A 261 -11.02 -7.18 -25.96
C GLU A 261 -9.88 -6.55 -26.77
N GLN A 262 -8.76 -6.27 -26.13
CA GLN A 262 -7.60 -5.58 -26.72
C GLN A 262 -6.27 -6.24 -26.30
N PRO A 263 -5.91 -7.42 -26.85
CA PRO A 263 -4.71 -8.16 -26.46
C PRO A 263 -3.40 -7.43 -26.73
N VAL A 264 -3.42 -6.39 -27.57
CA VAL A 264 -2.23 -5.58 -27.92
C VAL A 264 -2.08 -4.39 -26.98
N ALA A 265 -3.18 -3.91 -26.38
CA ALA A 265 -3.14 -2.78 -25.46
C ALA A 265 -2.45 -3.16 -24.14
N ALA A 266 -1.77 -2.19 -23.54
CA ALA A 266 -1.23 -2.34 -22.20
C ALA A 266 -2.37 -2.28 -21.18
N PHE A 267 -2.45 -3.26 -20.28
CA PHE A 267 -3.42 -3.24 -19.20
C PHE A 267 -3.09 -2.12 -18.21
N ASN A 268 -4.03 -1.20 -18.01
CA ASN A 268 -3.84 -0.11 -17.07
C ASN A 268 -4.35 -0.50 -15.68
N ALA A 269 -3.46 -1.09 -14.90
CA ALA A 269 -3.76 -1.54 -13.55
C ALA A 269 -4.20 -0.41 -12.60
N PHE A 270 -3.72 0.82 -12.80
CA PHE A 270 -4.08 1.95 -11.95
C PHE A 270 -5.57 2.26 -12.04
N PHE A 271 -6.13 2.31 -13.26
CA PHE A 271 -7.57 2.51 -13.44
C PHE A 271 -8.38 1.30 -12.99
N ALA A 272 -7.88 0.07 -13.18
CA ALA A 272 -8.57 -1.13 -12.72
C ALA A 272 -8.71 -1.17 -11.18
N CYS A 273 -7.70 -0.73 -10.45
CA CYS A 273 -7.78 -0.60 -8.99
C CYS A 273 -8.79 0.48 -8.55
N ARG A 274 -9.09 1.44 -9.42
CA ARG A 274 -10.02 2.55 -9.18
C ARG A 274 -11.43 2.34 -9.76
N THR A 275 -11.80 1.11 -10.11
CA THR A 275 -13.12 0.84 -10.72
C THR A 275 -14.28 1.26 -9.81
N SER A 276 -14.14 1.14 -8.49
CA SER A 276 -15.14 1.59 -7.50
C SER A 276 -15.13 3.11 -7.26
N ARG A 277 -14.02 3.78 -7.55
CA ARG A 277 -13.80 5.23 -7.35
C ARG A 277 -13.01 5.83 -8.52
N PRO A 278 -13.63 5.92 -9.71
CA PRO A 278 -12.95 6.45 -10.89
C PRO A 278 -12.59 7.93 -10.68
N LEU A 279 -11.63 8.43 -11.47
CA LEU A 279 -11.34 9.86 -11.49
C LEU A 279 -12.60 10.65 -11.90
N PRO A 280 -12.84 11.83 -11.31
CA PRO A 280 -13.96 12.68 -11.71
C PRO A 280 -13.92 12.97 -13.21
N ARG A 281 -15.07 12.87 -13.90
CA ARG A 281 -15.16 13.12 -15.35
C ARG A 281 -14.72 14.54 -15.75
N ARG A 282 -14.94 15.50 -14.84
CA ARG A 282 -14.63 16.92 -15.01
C ARG A 282 -13.37 17.34 -14.25
N PHE A 283 -12.42 16.42 -14.07
CA PHE A 283 -11.22 16.65 -13.27
C PHE A 283 -10.46 17.90 -13.74
N GLU A 284 -10.20 18.03 -15.04
CA GLU A 284 -9.48 19.15 -15.63
C GLU A 284 -10.22 20.48 -15.42
N GLU A 285 -11.54 20.52 -15.67
CA GLU A 285 -12.32 21.74 -15.49
C GLU A 285 -12.38 22.18 -14.02
N ASN A 286 -12.56 21.22 -13.10
CA ASN A 286 -12.61 21.52 -11.67
C ASN A 286 -11.27 22.07 -11.17
N LEU A 287 -10.15 21.53 -11.67
CA LEU A 287 -8.82 22.00 -11.31
C LEU A 287 -8.56 23.42 -11.83
N ILE A 288 -8.93 23.69 -13.08
CA ILE A 288 -8.84 25.03 -13.68
C ILE A 288 -9.71 26.02 -12.90
N GLU A 289 -10.96 25.68 -12.65
CA GLU A 289 -11.91 26.52 -11.91
C GLU A 289 -11.40 26.82 -10.50
N PHE A 290 -10.84 25.84 -9.81
CA PHE A 290 -10.22 26.03 -8.49
C PHE A 290 -9.06 27.04 -8.56
N ILE A 291 -8.12 26.87 -9.50
CA ILE A 291 -6.94 27.74 -9.62
C ILE A 291 -7.34 29.16 -10.01
N GLU A 292 -8.28 29.32 -10.95
CA GLU A 292 -8.80 30.62 -11.37
C GLU A 292 -9.53 31.34 -10.23
N LYS A 293 -10.41 30.65 -9.50
CA LYS A 293 -11.18 31.26 -8.40
C LYS A 293 -10.35 31.55 -7.15
N SER A 294 -9.26 30.82 -6.95
CA SER A 294 -8.37 31.02 -5.79
C SER A 294 -7.18 31.94 -6.08
N ARG A 295 -7.10 32.51 -7.30
CA ARG A 295 -6.04 33.42 -7.71
C ARG A 295 -6.03 34.66 -6.83
N GLY A 296 -4.88 34.95 -6.20
CA GLY A 296 -4.72 36.08 -5.26
C GLY A 296 -5.17 35.80 -3.81
N ILE A 297 -5.88 34.70 -3.55
CA ILE A 297 -6.30 34.28 -2.20
C ILE A 297 -5.36 33.20 -1.66
N VAL A 298 -5.01 32.24 -2.51
CA VAL A 298 -4.10 31.14 -2.19
C VAL A 298 -2.74 31.43 -2.81
N GLN A 299 -1.67 31.32 -2.01
CA GLN A 299 -0.30 31.52 -2.49
C GLN A 299 0.36 30.24 -3.02
N ASP A 300 -0.09 29.05 -2.59
CA ASP A 300 0.49 27.76 -2.97
C ASP A 300 -0.57 26.77 -3.46
N HIS A 301 -1.01 26.94 -4.71
CA HIS A 301 -1.96 26.04 -5.36
C HIS A 301 -1.40 24.63 -5.53
N ALA A 302 -0.10 24.52 -5.79
CA ALA A 302 0.54 23.24 -6.08
C ALA A 302 0.47 22.30 -4.88
N SER A 303 0.67 22.81 -3.67
CA SER A 303 0.62 22.01 -2.43
C SER A 303 -0.79 21.51 -2.13
N ILE A 304 -1.80 22.38 -2.26
CA ILE A 304 -3.21 22.01 -2.02
C ILE A 304 -3.66 20.93 -3.01
N VAL A 305 -3.36 21.12 -4.28
CA VAL A 305 -3.69 20.15 -5.33
C VAL A 305 -2.94 18.85 -5.08
N ALA A 306 -1.63 18.89 -4.82
CA ALA A 306 -0.84 17.71 -4.52
C ALA A 306 -1.39 16.90 -3.32
N SER A 307 -1.83 17.59 -2.26
CA SER A 307 -2.44 16.96 -1.08
C SER A 307 -3.76 16.27 -1.42
N ALA A 308 -4.67 16.97 -2.12
CA ALA A 308 -5.95 16.41 -2.54
C ALA A 308 -5.76 15.18 -3.46
N LEU A 309 -4.78 15.23 -4.37
CA LEU A 309 -4.44 14.10 -5.21
C LEU A 309 -3.83 12.95 -4.42
N ALA A 310 -2.95 13.21 -3.46
CA ALA A 310 -2.36 12.17 -2.62
C ALA A 310 -3.43 11.44 -1.81
N MET A 311 -4.42 12.18 -1.29
CA MET A 311 -5.59 11.64 -0.61
C MET A 311 -6.46 10.79 -1.53
N ASP A 312 -6.80 11.30 -2.72
CA ASP A 312 -7.59 10.56 -3.71
C ASP A 312 -6.87 9.28 -4.17
N ALA A 313 -5.58 9.37 -4.43
CA ALA A 313 -4.73 8.30 -4.94
C ALA A 313 -4.63 7.10 -3.99
N HIS A 314 -4.55 7.33 -2.69
CA HIS A 314 -4.30 6.30 -1.68
C HIS A 314 -5.57 5.83 -0.97
N THR A 315 -6.71 5.93 -1.65
CA THR A 315 -7.96 5.31 -1.20
C THR A 315 -7.98 3.80 -1.51
N ASP A 316 -8.98 3.09 -0.95
CA ASP A 316 -9.21 1.63 -1.05
C ASP A 316 -8.79 0.99 -2.38
N GLY A 317 -8.34 -0.28 -2.36
CA GLY A 317 -8.08 -1.06 -3.58
C GLY A 317 -6.61 -1.34 -3.90
N GLY A 318 -5.70 -1.10 -2.95
CA GLY A 318 -4.29 -1.49 -3.07
C GLY A 318 -3.41 -0.47 -3.82
N MET A 319 -3.92 0.74 -4.06
CA MET A 319 -3.19 1.82 -4.73
C MET A 319 -1.92 2.24 -3.99
N GLN A 320 -1.88 2.05 -2.67
CA GLN A 320 -0.72 2.25 -1.81
C GLN A 320 0.49 1.38 -2.15
N ARG A 321 0.35 0.38 -3.01
CA ARG A 321 1.46 -0.48 -3.46
C ARG A 321 2.25 0.12 -4.62
N PHE A 322 1.69 1.09 -5.32
CA PHE A 322 2.36 1.70 -6.45
C PHE A 322 3.31 2.81 -5.99
N HIS A 323 4.43 2.95 -6.69
CA HIS A 323 5.34 4.04 -6.43
C HIS A 323 4.63 5.38 -6.70
N PRO A 324 4.65 6.35 -5.77
CA PRO A 324 3.88 7.60 -5.90
C PRO A 324 4.16 8.34 -7.22
N THR A 325 5.42 8.37 -7.65
CA THR A 325 5.80 9.01 -8.92
C THR A 325 5.15 8.31 -10.12
N VAL A 326 5.13 6.98 -10.13
CA VAL A 326 4.57 6.20 -11.26
C VAL A 326 3.04 6.32 -11.26
N LEU A 327 2.43 6.32 -10.08
CA LEU A 327 1.01 6.54 -9.90
C LEU A 327 0.62 7.93 -10.43
N PHE A 328 1.36 8.97 -10.03
CA PHE A 328 1.12 10.33 -10.50
C PHE A 328 1.23 10.44 -12.02
N ASP A 329 2.30 9.86 -12.59
CA ASP A 329 2.53 9.86 -14.03
C ASP A 329 1.40 9.15 -14.79
N SER A 330 0.87 8.07 -14.22
CA SER A 330 -0.15 7.24 -14.87
C SER A 330 -1.56 7.80 -14.77
N LEU A 331 -1.89 8.49 -13.67
CA LEU A 331 -3.25 8.98 -13.40
C LEU A 331 -3.45 10.47 -13.69
N TYR A 332 -2.48 11.30 -13.31
CA TYR A 332 -2.69 12.74 -13.18
C TYR A 332 -1.86 13.57 -14.14
N SER A 333 -0.65 13.14 -14.49
CA SER A 333 0.32 13.95 -15.25
C SER A 333 -0.28 14.55 -16.52
N ASN A 334 -0.83 13.73 -17.42
CA ASN A 334 -1.42 14.22 -18.68
C ASN A 334 -2.56 15.23 -18.46
N LYS A 335 -3.40 15.00 -17.44
CA LYS A 335 -4.54 15.88 -17.11
C LYS A 335 -4.07 17.22 -16.56
N ILE A 336 -3.06 17.20 -15.70
CA ILE A 336 -2.49 18.41 -15.09
C ILE A 336 -1.69 19.20 -16.11
N THR A 337 -0.93 18.54 -16.99
CA THR A 337 -0.23 19.21 -18.10
C THR A 337 -1.22 19.93 -19.02
N ALA A 338 -2.37 19.31 -19.31
CA ALA A 338 -3.42 19.99 -20.06
C ALA A 338 -3.98 21.22 -19.33
N CYS A 339 -4.08 21.17 -17.99
CA CYS A 339 -4.49 22.33 -17.18
C CYS A 339 -3.42 23.42 -17.17
N GLU A 340 -2.15 23.05 -17.01
CA GLU A 340 -0.98 23.94 -17.06
C GLU A 340 -0.93 24.75 -18.37
N VAL A 341 -1.10 24.07 -19.51
CA VAL A 341 -1.17 24.72 -20.83
C VAL A 341 -2.32 25.71 -20.91
N ARG A 342 -3.51 25.35 -20.38
CA ARG A 342 -4.69 26.22 -20.42
C ARG A 342 -4.59 27.42 -19.49
N LEU A 343 -3.93 27.27 -18.34
CA LEU A 343 -3.75 28.30 -17.33
C LEU A 343 -2.54 29.21 -17.60
N GLY A 344 -1.63 28.79 -18.50
CA GLY A 344 -0.37 29.50 -18.76
C GLY A 344 0.58 29.47 -17.57
N MET A 345 0.59 28.39 -16.78
CA MET A 345 1.37 28.26 -15.54
C MET A 345 2.52 27.26 -15.70
N GLU A 346 3.60 27.66 -16.36
CA GLU A 346 4.76 26.79 -16.60
C GLU A 346 5.33 26.17 -15.30
N GLY A 347 5.60 24.88 -15.33
CA GLY A 347 6.18 24.12 -14.22
C GLY A 347 5.15 23.62 -13.20
N LEU A 348 3.86 23.93 -13.35
CA LEU A 348 2.81 23.52 -12.41
C LEU A 348 2.76 21.99 -12.24
N THR A 349 2.82 21.22 -13.34
CA THR A 349 2.82 19.75 -13.28
C THR A 349 4.01 19.23 -12.48
N HIS A 350 5.20 19.80 -12.69
CA HIS A 350 6.42 19.39 -12.00
C HIS A 350 6.34 19.68 -10.49
N CYS A 351 5.91 20.88 -10.12
CA CYS A 351 5.72 21.27 -8.72
C CYS A 351 4.71 20.37 -8.00
N ILE A 352 3.54 20.13 -8.61
CA ILE A 352 2.52 19.24 -8.03
C ILE A 352 3.08 17.81 -7.90
N LYS A 353 3.79 17.28 -8.90
CA LYS A 353 4.37 15.93 -8.86
C LYS A 353 5.37 15.77 -7.71
N GLN A 354 6.24 16.75 -7.52
CA GLN A 354 7.24 16.74 -6.46
C GLN A 354 6.57 16.78 -5.08
N MET A 355 5.59 17.68 -4.90
CA MET A 355 4.82 17.79 -3.66
C MET A 355 3.99 16.54 -3.39
N PHE A 356 3.33 15.97 -4.40
CA PHE A 356 2.55 14.73 -4.28
C PHE A 356 3.42 13.57 -3.79
N THR A 357 4.61 13.40 -4.40
CA THR A 357 5.54 12.33 -4.04
C THR A 357 6.03 12.51 -2.59
N ASN A 358 6.31 13.76 -2.20
CA ASN A 358 6.73 14.09 -0.83
C ASN A 358 5.60 13.85 0.18
N ILE A 359 4.37 14.26 -0.12
CA ILE A 359 3.20 14.08 0.77
C ILE A 359 2.89 12.60 0.94
N ALA A 360 2.81 11.83 -0.16
CA ALA A 360 2.57 10.39 -0.09
C ALA A 360 3.62 9.66 0.76
N SER A 361 4.90 10.02 0.61
CA SER A 361 5.98 9.47 1.43
C SER A 361 5.87 9.92 2.90
N ARG A 362 5.53 11.19 3.18
CA ARG A 362 5.44 11.74 4.54
C ARG A 362 4.24 11.25 5.33
N ILE A 363 3.09 11.05 4.70
CA ILE A 363 1.89 10.47 5.33
C ILE A 363 2.23 9.09 5.90
N PHE A 364 2.95 8.28 5.14
CA PHE A 364 3.46 6.98 5.59
C PHE A 364 4.35 7.09 6.85
N PHE A 365 5.27 8.05 6.88
CA PHE A 365 6.13 8.27 8.04
C PHE A 365 5.35 8.80 9.25
N ALA A 366 4.42 9.73 9.06
CA ALA A 366 3.56 10.21 10.15
C ALA A 366 2.75 9.06 10.76
N PHE A 367 2.13 8.20 9.94
CA PHE A 367 1.44 7.00 10.42
C PHE A 367 2.35 6.05 11.19
N SER A 368 3.58 5.84 10.70
CA SER A 368 4.57 5.01 11.37
C SER A 368 4.99 5.58 12.73
N LEU A 369 5.15 6.91 12.83
CA LEU A 369 5.55 7.60 14.07
C LEU A 369 4.43 7.60 15.13
N PHE A 370 3.16 7.76 14.74
CA PHE A 370 2.03 7.64 15.68
C PHE A 370 1.85 6.22 16.21
N ILE A 371 2.30 5.22 15.45
CA ILE A 371 2.28 3.82 15.88
C ILE A 371 3.39 3.54 16.90
N GLU A 372 4.50 4.28 16.88
CA GLU A 372 5.63 4.23 17.84
C GLU A 372 5.45 5.14 19.08
N ASP A 373 4.21 5.53 19.41
CA ASP A 373 3.84 6.32 20.60
C ASP A 373 4.39 7.76 20.65
N TRP A 374 4.70 8.35 19.49
CA TRP A 374 5.06 9.77 19.43
C TRP A 374 3.87 10.65 19.78
N SER A 375 4.11 11.69 20.60
CA SER A 375 3.08 12.65 20.95
C SER A 375 2.84 13.66 19.82
N LEU A 376 1.67 14.28 19.77
CA LEU A 376 1.36 15.33 18.77
C LEU A 376 2.43 16.46 18.75
N PRO A 377 2.95 16.95 19.91
CA PRO A 377 4.09 17.86 19.96
C PRO A 377 5.39 17.31 19.34
N ASP A 378 5.68 16.03 19.52
CA ASP A 378 6.85 15.39 18.89
C ASP A 378 6.68 15.40 17.38
N CYS A 379 5.48 15.05 16.88
CA CYS A 379 5.16 15.13 15.47
C CYS A 379 5.26 16.58 14.95
N GLU A 380 4.74 17.57 15.69
CA GLU A 380 4.84 18.99 15.34
C GLU A 380 6.29 19.46 15.22
N TYR A 381 7.13 19.12 16.21
CA TYR A 381 8.55 19.47 16.22
C TYR A 381 9.33 18.81 15.08
N HIS A 382 9.04 17.53 14.79
CA HIS A 382 9.83 16.73 13.87
C HIS A 382 9.36 16.80 12.41
N VAL A 383 8.04 16.83 12.14
CA VAL A 383 7.48 16.89 10.78
C VAL A 383 7.94 18.15 10.04
N LEU A 384 8.00 19.29 10.73
CA LEU A 384 8.46 20.56 10.17
C LEU A 384 9.96 20.58 9.86
N ARG A 385 10.72 19.66 10.44
CA ARG A 385 12.18 19.57 10.33
C ARG A 385 12.64 18.36 9.50
N LEU A 386 11.69 17.64 8.89
CA LEU A 386 11.98 16.55 7.96
C LEU A 386 12.76 17.10 6.75
N LYS A 387 14.07 16.87 6.75
CA LYS A 387 14.92 17.06 5.57
C LYS A 387 14.79 15.86 4.64
N GLU A 388 15.51 15.93 3.52
CA GLU A 388 15.73 14.74 2.70
C GLU A 388 16.25 13.60 3.56
N GLN A 389 15.59 12.46 3.38
CA GLN A 389 15.88 11.21 4.06
C GLN A 389 17.28 10.69 3.70
N LYS A 390 18.04 10.40 4.75
CA LYS A 390 19.34 9.76 4.71
C LYS A 390 19.21 8.36 5.25
N PHE A 391 19.70 7.40 4.48
CA PHE A 391 19.59 5.99 4.78
C PHE A 391 20.86 5.47 5.42
N ALA A 392 20.70 4.75 6.53
CA ALA A 392 21.74 3.98 7.18
C ALA A 392 21.25 2.55 7.44
N LYS A 393 22.16 1.60 7.67
CA LYS A 393 21.92 0.15 7.57
C LYS A 393 20.67 -0.40 8.28
N LYS A 394 20.18 0.24 9.35
CA LYS A 394 18.90 -0.09 10.03
C LYS A 394 18.12 1.16 10.43
N SER A 395 18.43 2.32 9.84
CA SER A 395 17.79 3.57 10.23
C SER A 395 17.58 4.54 9.08
N VAL A 396 16.53 5.34 9.21
CA VAL A 396 16.23 6.45 8.30
C VAL A 396 16.36 7.74 9.10
N SER A 397 17.30 8.59 8.71
CA SER A 397 17.47 9.92 9.32
C SER A 397 16.86 10.99 8.43
N PHE A 398 16.08 11.89 9.03
CA PHE A 398 15.52 13.05 8.35
C PHE A 398 16.19 14.35 8.78
N GLY A 399 17.37 14.25 9.39
CA GLY A 399 18.10 15.39 9.93
C GLY A 399 18.75 15.09 11.28
N PRO A 400 19.53 16.05 11.81
CA PRO A 400 20.09 15.93 13.15
C PRO A 400 18.95 15.78 14.17
N ASN A 401 19.05 14.75 15.01
CA ASN A 401 18.09 14.40 16.07
C ASN A 401 16.75 13.80 15.58
N LEU A 402 16.65 13.37 14.33
CA LEU A 402 15.48 12.67 13.81
C LEU A 402 15.92 11.42 13.04
N THR A 403 16.25 10.38 13.79
CA THR A 403 16.71 9.09 13.25
C THR A 403 15.74 8.01 13.68
N TRP A 404 15.03 7.46 12.71
CA TRP A 404 14.11 6.35 12.90
C TRP A 404 14.87 5.04 12.79
N ASN A 405 14.90 4.23 13.85
CA ASN A 405 15.49 2.90 13.80
C ASN A 405 14.42 1.87 13.44
N LEU A 406 14.54 1.27 12.27
CA LEU A 406 13.56 0.33 11.74
C LEU A 406 13.40 -0.89 12.66
N SER A 407 14.44 -1.26 13.42
CA SER A 407 14.38 -2.36 14.40
C SER A 407 13.35 -2.13 15.51
N ASP A 408 13.09 -0.87 15.87
CA ASP A 408 12.14 -0.54 16.92
C ASP A 408 10.68 -0.70 16.45
N VAL A 409 10.42 -0.58 15.15
CA VAL A 409 9.09 -0.75 14.55
C VAL A 409 8.48 -2.11 14.90
N ILE A 410 9.27 -3.19 14.82
CA ILE A 410 8.82 -4.55 15.18
C ILE A 410 8.30 -4.61 16.61
N ARG A 411 8.93 -3.87 17.53
CA ARG A 411 8.54 -3.84 18.95
C ARG A 411 7.14 -3.26 19.13
N TYR A 412 6.78 -2.26 18.34
CA TYR A 412 5.52 -1.52 18.50
C TYR A 412 4.35 -2.10 17.70
N ASN A 413 4.60 -2.66 16.51
CA ASN A 413 3.50 -3.07 15.62
C ASN A 413 3.62 -4.48 15.05
N LYS A 414 4.70 -5.21 15.37
CA LYS A 414 5.01 -6.55 14.81
C LYS A 414 5.02 -6.61 13.27
N GLY A 415 5.07 -5.45 12.60
CA GLY A 415 4.94 -5.32 11.17
C GLY A 415 6.28 -5.25 10.45
N SER A 416 6.34 -5.81 9.25
CA SER A 416 7.51 -5.68 8.38
C SER A 416 7.53 -4.30 7.70
N VAL A 417 8.68 -3.62 7.76
CA VAL A 417 8.92 -2.37 7.03
C VAL A 417 10.17 -2.51 6.20
N LEU A 418 10.02 -2.26 4.89
CA LEU A 418 11.08 -2.26 3.90
C LEU A 418 11.16 -0.88 3.25
N VAL A 419 12.28 -0.20 3.44
CA VAL A 419 12.57 1.08 2.78
C VAL A 419 13.62 0.84 1.68
N SER A 420 13.27 1.01 0.42
CA SER A 420 14.16 0.83 -0.73
C SER A 420 14.34 2.14 -1.50
N THR A 421 15.56 2.65 -1.60
CA THR A 421 15.86 3.94 -2.19
C THR A 421 17.10 3.86 -3.08
N GLY A 422 16.94 4.04 -4.39
CA GLY A 422 18.07 4.24 -5.32
C GLY A 422 19.30 3.34 -5.11
N GLY A 423 19.08 2.04 -4.86
CA GLY A 423 20.15 1.05 -4.63
C GLY A 423 20.37 0.62 -3.17
N VAL A 424 19.77 1.30 -2.19
CA VAL A 424 19.84 0.94 -0.76
C VAL A 424 18.50 0.33 -0.33
N CYS A 425 18.53 -0.84 0.30
CA CYS A 425 17.35 -1.50 0.84
C CYS A 425 17.54 -1.72 2.33
N ILE A 426 16.65 -1.17 3.15
CA ILE A 426 16.70 -1.28 4.60
C ILE A 426 15.43 -1.92 5.09
N SER A 427 15.57 -2.93 5.94
CA SER A 427 14.48 -3.72 6.49
C SER A 427 14.62 -3.82 8.00
N ASN A 428 13.49 -3.94 8.71
CA ASN A 428 13.47 -4.28 10.12
C ASN A 428 13.60 -5.79 10.41
N TYR A 429 13.49 -6.67 9.41
CA TYR A 429 13.60 -8.13 9.56
C TYR A 429 14.90 -8.69 8.97
N ASP A 430 15.53 -9.65 9.67
CA ASP A 430 16.90 -10.13 9.43
C ASP A 430 17.06 -11.14 8.26
N THR A 431 16.44 -10.90 7.10
CA THR A 431 16.72 -11.70 5.89
C THR A 431 17.36 -10.89 4.77
N TYR A 432 18.49 -10.22 5.03
CA TYR A 432 19.40 -9.75 3.97
C TYR A 432 20.84 -9.61 4.50
N LYS A 433 21.54 -10.74 4.60
CA LYS A 433 23.00 -10.76 4.41
C LYS A 433 23.22 -10.98 2.92
N ASP A 434 24.06 -10.17 2.31
CA ASP A 434 24.54 -10.26 0.92
C ASP A 434 23.62 -9.65 -0.15
N MET A 435 23.47 -8.33 -0.12
CA MET A 435 23.08 -7.55 -1.30
C MET A 435 23.76 -6.17 -1.25
N GLU A 436 25.07 -6.16 -1.49
CA GLU A 436 25.70 -5.00 -2.12
C GLU A 436 25.75 -5.24 -3.64
N LEU A 437 25.63 -4.12 -4.36
CA LEU A 437 25.88 -3.90 -5.78
C LEU A 437 24.73 -4.02 -6.82
N GLU A 438 24.59 -2.89 -7.52
CA GLU A 438 24.08 -2.66 -8.88
C GLU A 438 22.56 -2.59 -9.12
N SER A 439 22.00 -1.38 -8.94
CA SER A 439 21.33 -0.69 -10.06
C SER A 439 21.17 0.80 -9.79
N THR A 440 21.82 1.59 -10.65
CA THR A 440 21.69 3.03 -10.79
C THR A 440 20.42 3.42 -11.54
N ASN A 441 20.02 4.69 -11.38
CA ASN A 441 19.14 5.48 -12.25
C ASN A 441 17.62 5.42 -12.07
N ARG A 442 17.10 5.47 -10.83
CA ARG A 442 15.84 6.21 -10.55
C ARG A 442 15.89 6.90 -9.18
N PRO A 443 15.74 8.23 -9.09
CA PRO A 443 15.53 8.90 -7.80
C PRO A 443 14.11 8.55 -7.31
N GLY A 444 14.03 7.81 -6.22
CA GLY A 444 12.75 7.44 -5.62
C GLY A 444 12.97 6.68 -4.33
N THR A 445 12.24 7.08 -3.28
CA THR A 445 12.18 6.33 -2.03
C THR A 445 10.92 5.49 -2.01
N ILE A 446 11.10 4.19 -1.94
CA ILE A 446 10.04 3.20 -1.79
C ILE A 446 9.97 2.91 -0.30
N VAL A 447 8.83 3.14 0.34
CA VAL A 447 8.57 2.51 1.64
C VAL A 447 7.43 1.52 1.46
N ARG A 448 7.70 0.25 1.77
CA ARG A 448 6.72 -0.81 1.80
C ARG A 448 6.49 -1.18 3.26
N ALA A 449 5.23 -1.15 3.67
CA ALA A 449 4.82 -1.80 4.88
C ALA A 449 3.67 -2.73 4.56
N GLU A 450 3.94 -4.00 4.68
CA GLU A 450 2.96 -5.04 4.37
C GLU A 450 1.85 -5.06 5.44
N ASP A 451 2.17 -4.65 6.68
CA ASP A 451 1.25 -4.68 7.84
C ASP A 451 0.73 -3.30 8.33
N LEU A 452 1.38 -2.18 7.98
CA LEU A 452 0.92 -0.83 8.40
C LEU A 452 -0.33 -0.35 7.64
N CYS A 453 -0.57 -0.91 6.46
CA CYS A 453 -1.73 -0.58 5.60
C CYS A 453 -2.93 -1.51 5.82
N ASN A 454 -2.89 -2.41 6.82
CA ASN A 454 -4.07 -3.14 7.25
C ASN A 454 -5.10 -2.14 7.80
N PRO A 455 -6.39 -2.19 7.38
CA PRO A 455 -7.45 -1.35 7.93
C PRO A 455 -7.45 -1.28 9.47
N GLN A 456 -7.08 -2.37 10.15
CA GLN A 456 -6.98 -2.43 11.61
C GLN A 456 -5.81 -1.60 12.17
N SER A 457 -4.69 -1.52 11.46
CA SER A 457 -3.51 -0.72 11.83
C SER A 457 -3.78 0.76 11.60
N ILE A 458 -4.42 1.11 10.47
CA ILE A 458 -4.85 2.48 10.16
C ILE A 458 -5.88 2.95 11.19
N GLN A 459 -6.88 2.12 11.51
CA GLN A 459 -7.87 2.42 12.54
C GLN A 459 -7.20 2.62 13.90
N ALA A 460 -6.24 1.77 14.30
CA ALA A 460 -5.51 1.93 15.55
C ALA A 460 -4.72 3.25 15.58
N ALA A 461 -4.04 3.61 14.48
CA ALA A 461 -3.30 4.87 14.38
C ALA A 461 -4.24 6.09 14.41
N ALA A 462 -5.37 6.03 13.70
CA ALA A 462 -6.40 7.08 13.72
C ALA A 462 -7.01 7.26 15.12
N SER A 463 -7.30 6.16 15.82
CA SER A 463 -7.80 6.22 17.19
C SER A 463 -6.76 6.80 18.15
N LYS A 464 -5.46 6.46 18.00
CA LYS A 464 -4.34 7.05 18.76
C LYS A 464 -4.18 8.55 18.48
N LEU A 465 -4.28 8.93 17.21
CA LEU A 465 -4.29 10.33 16.77
C LEU A 465 -5.41 11.11 17.45
N ILE A 466 -6.64 10.58 17.39
CA ILE A 466 -7.79 11.20 18.03
C ILE A 466 -7.58 11.31 19.55
N SER A 467 -7.09 10.25 20.23
CA SER A 467 -6.83 10.32 21.67
C SER A 467 -5.75 11.35 22.01
N SER A 468 -4.74 11.56 21.16
CA SER A 468 -3.68 12.55 21.37
C SER A 468 -4.16 14.01 21.30
N LEU A 469 -5.32 14.25 20.68
CA LEU A 469 -5.96 15.56 20.68
C LEU A 469 -6.57 15.92 22.04
N PHE A 470 -6.72 14.95 22.93
CA PHE A 470 -7.25 15.16 24.27
C PHE A 470 -6.16 15.02 25.32
N TYR A 471 -6.27 15.81 26.36
CA TYR A 471 -5.33 15.79 27.48
C TYR A 471 -6.06 16.08 28.79
N ILE A 472 -5.47 15.63 29.90
CA ILE A 472 -6.03 15.83 31.24
C ILE A 472 -5.34 17.00 31.97
N GLU A 473 -6.14 17.75 32.71
CA GLU A 473 -5.69 18.78 33.65
C GLU A 473 -6.36 18.62 35.02
N LEU A 474 -5.68 19.06 36.09
CA LEU A 474 -6.31 19.17 37.40
C LEU A 474 -7.13 20.46 37.45
N ALA A 475 -8.40 20.36 37.83
CA ALA A 475 -9.24 21.55 38.01
C ALA A 475 -8.79 22.37 39.23
N THR A 476 -8.24 21.70 40.23
CA THR A 476 -7.82 22.27 41.52
C THR A 476 -6.66 21.47 42.09
N LEU A 477 -5.71 22.13 42.75
CA LEU A 477 -4.64 21.46 43.47
C LEU A 477 -5.22 20.55 44.57
N PRO A 478 -4.94 19.24 44.58
CA PRO A 478 -5.43 18.34 45.61
C PRO A 478 -4.76 18.64 46.95
N ARG A 479 -5.56 18.80 48.00
CA ARG A 479 -5.06 18.99 49.37
C ARG A 479 -5.44 17.77 50.21
N PHE A 480 -4.45 16.96 50.57
CA PHE A 480 -4.62 15.71 51.31
C PHE A 480 -4.76 15.95 52.83
N TYR A 481 -5.83 16.60 53.25
CA TYR A 481 -6.15 16.74 54.68
C TYR A 481 -6.90 15.52 55.23
N THR A 482 -7.62 14.80 54.35
CA THR A 482 -8.41 13.61 54.66
C THR A 482 -8.26 12.60 53.52
N SER A 483 -8.27 11.30 53.83
CA SER A 483 -8.18 10.22 52.83
C SER A 483 -9.43 9.35 52.85
N PRO A 484 -10.05 9.01 51.69
CA PRO A 484 -9.67 9.40 50.33
C PRO A 484 -10.01 10.86 49.98
N GLN A 485 -9.11 11.55 49.30
CA GLN A 485 -9.30 12.92 48.79
C GLN A 485 -9.99 12.88 47.42
N LYS A 486 -11.02 13.71 47.24
CA LYS A 486 -11.65 13.92 45.92
C LYS A 486 -10.81 14.86 45.07
N CYS A 487 -10.35 14.38 43.92
CA CYS A 487 -9.60 15.14 42.93
C CYS A 487 -10.48 15.35 41.70
N THR A 488 -10.72 16.62 41.33
CA THR A 488 -11.48 16.94 40.12
C THR A 488 -10.51 17.13 38.95
N LEU A 489 -10.65 16.30 37.93
CA LEU A 489 -9.89 16.40 36.68
C LEU A 489 -10.78 16.92 35.56
N ARG A 490 -10.15 17.47 34.52
CA ARG A 490 -10.80 17.88 33.29
C ARG A 490 -10.08 17.25 32.11
N VAL A 491 -10.85 16.69 31.17
CA VAL A 491 -10.37 16.42 29.83
C VAL A 491 -10.60 17.66 28.97
N LEU A 492 -9.55 18.11 28.31
CA LEU A 492 -9.57 19.23 27.36
C LEU A 492 -9.20 18.72 25.97
N CYS A 493 -9.57 19.48 24.94
CA CYS A 493 -9.18 19.21 23.56
C CYS A 493 -8.22 20.30 23.06
N ARG A 494 -7.19 19.88 22.32
CA ARG A 494 -6.22 20.77 21.69
C ARG A 494 -6.79 21.54 20.49
N LEU A 495 -7.92 21.08 19.92
CA LEU A 495 -8.57 21.77 18.82
C LEU A 495 -9.31 23.01 19.33
N GLN A 496 -9.09 24.13 18.64
CA GLN A 496 -9.82 25.37 18.89
C GLN A 496 -11.31 25.22 18.56
N PRO A 497 -12.19 26.01 19.18
CA PRO A 497 -13.60 26.02 18.86
C PRO A 497 -13.83 26.33 17.37
N GLY A 498 -14.61 25.50 16.68
CA GLY A 498 -14.85 25.64 15.25
C GLY A 498 -15.42 24.38 14.62
N GLU A 499 -15.49 24.37 13.28
CA GLU A 499 -16.05 23.27 12.49
C GLU A 499 -15.34 21.93 12.75
N ALA A 500 -14.01 21.95 12.83
CA ALA A 500 -13.21 20.74 13.03
C ALA A 500 -13.48 20.07 14.39
N LEU A 501 -13.54 20.86 15.47
CA LEU A 501 -13.91 20.34 16.79
C LEU A 501 -15.33 19.77 16.76
N ARG A 502 -16.27 20.46 16.08
CA ARG A 502 -17.66 20.00 15.97
C ARG A 502 -17.79 18.67 15.23
N GLN A 503 -17.08 18.51 14.10
CA GLN A 503 -17.08 17.27 13.33
C GLN A 503 -16.46 16.11 14.12
N LEU A 504 -15.34 16.36 14.81
CA LEU A 504 -14.71 15.37 15.67
C LEU A 504 -15.64 14.92 16.80
N LEU A 505 -16.24 15.87 17.53
CA LEU A 505 -17.17 15.56 18.61
C LEU A 505 -18.43 14.86 18.09
N GLY A 506 -18.96 15.29 16.95
CA GLY A 506 -20.10 14.62 16.30
C GLY A 506 -19.78 13.18 15.89
N LYS A 507 -18.54 12.89 15.46
CA LYS A 507 -18.06 11.52 15.23
C LYS A 507 -18.03 10.71 16.53
N LEU A 508 -17.44 11.26 17.60
CA LEU A 508 -17.36 10.60 18.91
C LEU A 508 -18.74 10.33 19.54
N VAL A 509 -19.72 11.23 19.33
CA VAL A 509 -21.12 11.01 19.76
C VAL A 509 -21.76 9.87 18.97
N ARG A 510 -21.63 9.86 17.63
CA ARG A 510 -22.15 8.77 16.78
C ARG A 510 -21.54 7.42 17.13
N GLU A 511 -20.24 7.40 17.42
CA GLU A 511 -19.49 6.22 17.83
C GLU A 511 -19.67 5.87 19.32
N ARG A 512 -20.49 6.62 20.07
CA ARG A 512 -20.77 6.37 21.50
C ARG A 512 -19.50 6.20 22.34
N ALA A 513 -18.48 6.99 22.05
CA ALA A 513 -17.20 6.92 22.75
C ALA A 513 -17.38 7.07 24.27
N LEU A 514 -16.66 6.28 25.05
CA LEU A 514 -16.72 6.26 26.51
C LEU A 514 -15.41 6.79 27.11
N LEU A 515 -15.53 7.65 28.12
CA LEU A 515 -14.45 8.01 29.02
C LEU A 515 -14.33 6.92 30.08
N MET A 516 -13.14 6.33 30.18
CA MET A 516 -12.72 5.39 31.21
C MET A 516 -11.80 6.11 32.18
N TYR A 517 -12.05 6.05 33.48
CA TYR A 517 -11.11 6.59 34.46
C TYR A 517 -11.08 5.79 35.76
N GLN A 518 -9.92 5.76 36.41
CA GLN A 518 -9.69 5.04 37.65
C GLN A 518 -8.63 5.76 38.49
N GLY A 519 -8.90 5.92 39.79
CA GLY A 519 -7.94 6.28 40.82
C GLY A 519 -7.69 5.08 41.75
N ASP A 520 -7.78 5.28 43.07
CA ASP A 520 -7.71 4.18 44.04
C ASP A 520 -9.05 3.45 44.26
N ASP A 521 -10.07 3.78 43.48
CA ASP A 521 -11.36 3.10 43.52
C ASP A 521 -11.23 1.64 43.07
N ALA A 522 -12.00 0.75 43.73
CA ALA A 522 -12.01 -0.68 43.43
C ALA A 522 -12.45 -1.03 41.99
N HIS A 523 -13.15 -0.11 41.32
CA HIS A 523 -13.68 -0.32 39.97
C HIS A 523 -13.38 0.90 39.08
N ALA A 524 -13.04 0.64 37.81
CA ALA A 524 -12.92 1.69 36.81
C ALA A 524 -14.30 2.25 36.45
N HIS A 525 -14.43 3.57 36.46
CA HIS A 525 -15.66 4.27 36.10
C HIS A 525 -15.76 4.41 34.57
N LYS A 526 -17.00 4.38 34.07
CA LYS A 526 -17.30 4.52 32.63
C LYS A 526 -18.41 5.54 32.43
N GLU A 527 -18.15 6.57 31.61
CA GLU A 527 -19.15 7.58 31.28
C GLU A 527 -19.07 8.00 29.81
N ARG A 528 -20.17 8.50 29.20
CA ARG A 528 -20.17 8.93 27.79
C ARG A 528 -19.22 10.09 27.52
N PHE A 529 -18.20 9.90 26.67
CA PHE A 529 -17.14 10.88 26.41
C PHE A 529 -17.66 12.28 26.07
N CYS A 530 -18.62 12.35 25.15
CA CYS A 530 -19.29 13.57 24.72
C CYS A 530 -20.81 13.40 24.85
N THR A 531 -21.48 14.41 25.41
CA THR A 531 -22.94 14.50 25.48
C THR A 531 -23.46 15.54 24.50
N GLU A 532 -24.74 15.48 24.14
CA GLU A 532 -25.37 16.49 23.29
C GLU A 532 -25.21 17.91 23.83
N ASP A 533 -25.20 18.08 25.16
CA ASP A 533 -24.94 19.39 25.79
C ASP A 533 -23.53 19.90 25.57
N VAL A 534 -22.52 19.01 25.59
CA VAL A 534 -21.13 19.37 25.27
C VAL A 534 -21.03 19.76 23.80
N LEU A 535 -21.64 18.99 22.90
CA LEU A 535 -21.66 19.28 21.47
C LEU A 535 -22.33 20.63 21.17
N ARG A 536 -23.46 20.92 21.83
CA ARG A 536 -24.17 22.20 21.72
C ARG A 536 -23.31 23.37 22.19
N ARG A 537 -22.64 23.26 23.35
CA ARG A 537 -21.73 24.30 23.86
C ARG A 537 -20.56 24.56 22.91
N CYS A 538 -19.95 23.51 22.38
CA CYS A 538 -18.88 23.66 21.39
C CYS A 538 -19.38 24.25 20.06
N SER A 539 -20.63 23.99 19.68
CA SER A 539 -21.26 24.60 18.50
C SER A 539 -21.48 26.11 18.66
N LEU A 540 -21.60 26.59 19.92
CA LEU A 540 -21.66 28.01 20.27
C LEU A 540 -20.27 28.65 20.42
N GLY A 541 -19.20 27.97 20.00
CA GLY A 541 -17.83 28.50 20.04
C GLY A 541 -17.10 28.31 21.37
N GLN A 542 -17.61 27.48 22.29
CA GLN A 542 -16.88 27.15 23.52
C GLN A 542 -15.83 26.04 23.31
N PRO A 543 -14.68 26.08 24.00
CA PRO A 543 -13.71 25.00 23.96
C PRO A 543 -14.28 23.73 24.58
N PHE A 544 -13.80 22.57 24.11
CA PHE A 544 -14.19 21.31 24.73
C PHE A 544 -13.57 21.19 26.12
N SER A 545 -14.43 21.02 27.12
CA SER A 545 -14.02 20.72 28.49
C SER A 545 -15.02 19.77 29.13
N ARG A 546 -14.50 18.70 29.73
CA ARG A 546 -15.30 17.76 30.49
C ARG A 546 -14.65 17.42 31.82
N SER A 547 -15.37 17.69 32.90
CA SER A 547 -14.90 17.40 34.26
C SER A 547 -15.35 16.02 34.74
N PHE A 548 -14.52 15.35 35.53
CA PHE A 548 -14.80 14.10 36.22
C PHE A 548 -14.03 14.06 37.55
N VAL A 549 -14.43 13.18 38.46
CA VAL A 549 -13.85 13.09 39.81
C VAL A 549 -13.21 11.72 40.00
N VAL A 550 -12.01 11.71 40.57
CA VAL A 550 -11.33 10.49 41.02
C VAL A 550 -11.02 10.60 42.51
N HIS A 551 -11.05 9.46 43.19
CA HIS A 551 -10.61 9.35 44.58
C HIS A 551 -9.12 8.97 44.62
N ALA A 552 -8.35 9.73 45.40
CA ALA A 552 -6.93 9.48 45.63
C ALA A 552 -6.68 9.31 47.12
N LEU A 553 -5.97 8.24 47.50
CA LEU A 553 -5.57 7.98 48.87
C LEU A 553 -4.32 8.78 49.25
N SER A 554 -3.45 9.08 48.29
CA SER A 554 -2.21 9.83 48.49
C SER A 554 -1.75 10.56 47.21
N PRO A 555 -0.74 11.44 47.30
CA PRO A 555 -0.10 12.01 46.10
C PRO A 555 0.53 10.96 45.17
N ASP A 556 0.79 9.75 45.65
CA ASP A 556 1.34 8.64 44.87
C ASP A 556 0.28 7.83 44.11
N THR A 557 -1.02 8.13 44.30
CA THR A 557 -2.12 7.47 43.58
C THR A 557 -1.88 7.53 42.07
N GLN A 558 -2.04 6.36 41.43
CA GLN A 558 -2.03 6.26 39.97
C GLN A 558 -3.41 6.55 39.41
N ILE A 559 -3.47 7.53 38.51
CA ILE A 559 -4.67 7.93 37.80
C ILE A 559 -4.57 7.38 36.39
N ALA A 560 -5.45 6.43 36.06
CA ALA A 560 -5.63 5.93 34.71
C ALA A 560 -6.80 6.65 34.06
N VAL A 561 -6.59 7.25 32.89
CA VAL A 561 -7.63 7.87 32.07
C VAL A 561 -7.48 7.39 30.64
N GLY A 562 -8.58 6.99 30.02
CA GLY A 562 -8.59 6.52 28.64
C GLY A 562 -9.91 6.74 27.93
N LEU A 563 -9.88 6.58 26.62
CA LEU A 563 -11.02 6.72 25.73
C LEU A 563 -11.28 5.39 25.05
N ASN A 564 -12.50 4.89 25.17
CA ASN A 564 -12.91 3.59 24.66
C ASN A 564 -13.90 3.77 23.50
N TYR A 565 -13.61 3.14 22.36
CA TYR A 565 -14.43 3.17 21.16
C TYR A 565 -15.28 1.89 21.05
N THR A 566 -16.16 1.80 20.05
CA THR A 566 -17.03 0.62 19.84
C THR A 566 -16.27 -0.69 19.62
N ASP A 567 -14.99 -0.62 19.25
CA ASP A 567 -14.10 -1.77 19.07
C ASP A 567 -13.61 -2.39 20.40
N GLY A 568 -13.97 -1.78 21.54
CA GLY A 568 -13.61 -2.24 22.89
C GLY A 568 -12.17 -1.92 23.30
N ARG A 569 -11.38 -1.25 22.44
CA ARG A 569 -10.02 -0.83 22.77
C ARG A 569 -10.06 0.46 23.57
N THR A 570 -9.34 0.48 24.69
CA THR A 570 -9.15 1.67 25.51
C THR A 570 -7.81 2.29 25.18
N LEU A 571 -7.80 3.53 24.72
CA LEU A 571 -6.58 4.31 24.45
C LEU A 571 -6.32 5.28 25.59
N SER A 572 -5.10 5.31 26.13
CA SER A 572 -4.74 6.19 27.23
C SER A 572 -4.71 7.66 26.79
N LEU A 573 -5.18 8.54 27.66
CA LEU A 573 -5.02 9.99 27.50
C LEU A 573 -3.78 10.46 28.27
N SER A 574 -3.07 11.48 27.77
CA SER A 574 -1.88 12.06 28.41
C SER A 574 -0.83 11.05 28.92
N LYS A 575 -0.63 9.93 28.22
CA LYS A 575 0.28 8.84 28.65
C LYS A 575 -0.08 8.20 30.00
N CYS A 576 -1.35 8.26 30.43
CA CYS A 576 -1.82 7.55 31.62
C CYS A 576 -1.50 6.04 31.55
N PRO A 577 -1.22 5.38 32.70
CA PRO A 577 -1.42 5.86 34.07
C PRO A 577 -0.39 6.91 34.53
N TYR A 578 -0.87 7.95 35.21
CA TYR A 578 -0.08 9.08 35.73
C TYR A 578 -0.07 9.05 37.25
N ARG A 579 1.05 9.31 37.92
CA ARG A 579 1.01 9.57 39.37
C ARG A 579 0.51 10.98 39.62
N LEU A 580 -0.36 11.16 40.60
CA LEU A 580 -0.96 12.47 40.85
C LEU A 580 0.09 13.56 41.17
N LYS A 581 1.14 13.24 41.93
CA LYS A 581 2.25 14.17 42.21
C LYS A 581 3.01 14.62 40.95
N ASP A 582 3.19 13.72 39.98
CA ASP A 582 3.87 14.02 38.73
C ASP A 582 2.97 14.93 37.88
N LEU A 583 1.66 14.67 37.87
CA LEU A 583 0.67 15.52 37.18
C LEU A 583 0.64 16.95 37.75
N VAL A 584 0.74 17.09 39.08
CA VAL A 584 0.84 18.40 39.76
C VAL A 584 2.12 19.13 39.37
N ALA A 585 3.25 18.42 39.32
CA ALA A 585 4.55 18.97 38.95
C ALA A 585 4.57 19.45 37.49
N ASP A 586 4.08 18.64 36.56
CA ASP A 586 4.07 18.95 35.13
C ASP A 586 3.13 20.12 34.77
N GLN A 587 2.12 20.38 35.60
CA GLN A 587 1.23 21.54 35.46
C GLN A 587 1.74 22.79 36.18
N GLY A 588 2.92 22.73 36.82
CA GLY A 588 3.52 23.87 37.53
C GLY A 588 2.75 24.29 38.78
N LEU A 589 1.85 23.44 39.31
CA LEU A 589 1.00 23.77 40.45
C LEU A 589 1.72 23.67 41.81
N GLY A 590 2.96 23.16 41.84
CA GLY A 590 3.77 22.93 43.04
C GLY A 590 4.79 24.01 43.41
N LEU A 591 4.94 25.08 42.61
CA LEU A 591 5.91 26.15 42.89
C LEU A 591 5.27 27.24 43.76
N SER A 592 5.52 27.17 45.07
CA SER A 592 5.49 28.37 45.91
C SER A 592 6.66 29.25 45.53
N VAL A 593 6.40 30.37 44.86
CA VAL A 593 7.39 31.44 44.65
C VAL A 593 7.79 31.99 46.02
N PRO A 594 9.07 31.99 46.41
CA PRO A 594 9.52 32.86 47.49
C PRO A 594 9.52 34.29 46.95
N GLU A 595 8.77 35.18 47.58
CA GLU A 595 8.99 36.62 47.48
C GLU A 595 10.44 36.91 47.89
N ASN A 596 11.32 37.10 46.89
CA ASN A 596 12.56 37.88 46.88
C ASN A 596 13.60 37.24 45.95
N ALA A 597 13.63 37.67 44.69
CA ALA A 597 14.87 37.85 43.93
C ALA A 597 14.58 38.62 42.64
N ALA A 598 15.38 39.65 42.41
CA ALA A 598 15.27 40.63 41.34
C ALA A 598 15.33 40.04 39.91
N SER A 599 14.65 40.73 39.01
CA SER A 599 14.72 40.62 37.55
C SER A 599 16.15 40.60 36.99
N PRO A 600 16.34 39.98 35.81
CA PRO A 600 16.76 40.80 34.68
C PRO A 600 15.90 40.55 33.44
N SER A 601 15.49 41.66 32.81
CA SER A 601 14.87 41.73 31.49
C SER A 601 15.83 41.30 30.36
N PRO A 602 15.35 40.60 29.32
CA PRO A 602 15.95 40.68 28.00
C PRO A 602 15.11 41.57 27.09
N SER A 603 15.82 42.50 26.45
CA SER A 603 15.38 43.40 25.40
C SER A 603 14.71 42.68 24.22
N VAL A 604 13.52 43.14 23.85
CA VAL A 604 12.80 42.72 22.64
C VAL A 604 13.29 43.59 21.47
N SER A 605 14.04 42.99 20.54
CA SER A 605 14.15 43.48 19.16
C SER A 605 13.03 42.86 18.33
N ALA A 606 12.37 43.68 17.53
CA ALA A 606 11.24 43.32 16.69
C ALA A 606 11.68 42.43 15.50
N GLU A 607 11.50 41.11 15.62
CA GLU A 607 11.24 40.23 14.48
C GLU A 607 9.73 39.92 14.46
N GLU A 608 9.08 40.08 13.30
CA GLU A 608 7.72 39.56 13.07
C GLU A 608 7.60 38.11 13.55
N PRO A 609 6.51 37.73 14.25
CA PRO A 609 6.47 36.46 14.95
C PRO A 609 6.35 35.31 13.95
N ARG A 610 7.47 34.57 13.78
CA ARG A 610 7.56 33.26 13.11
C ARG A 610 6.48 32.27 13.57
N GLY A 611 5.84 32.50 14.73
CA GLY A 611 4.68 31.75 15.23
C GLY A 611 3.42 31.80 14.36
N LEU A 612 3.17 32.87 13.58
CA LEU A 612 1.97 32.93 12.71
C LEU A 612 2.08 32.05 11.46
N GLN A 613 3.29 31.82 10.94
CA GLN A 613 3.53 30.85 9.86
C GLN A 613 3.48 29.39 10.34
N VAL A 614 3.83 29.17 11.61
CA VAL A 614 3.79 27.85 12.27
C VAL A 614 2.34 27.41 12.49
N ILE A 615 1.45 28.30 12.94
CA ILE A 615 0.02 28.01 13.11
C ILE A 615 -0.67 27.70 11.77
N LYS A 616 -0.36 28.44 10.69
CA LYS A 616 -0.93 28.17 9.35
C LYS A 616 -0.57 26.78 8.81
N ARG A 617 0.68 26.34 8.98
CA ARG A 617 1.16 25.04 8.46
C ARG A 617 0.74 23.86 9.34
N LEU A 618 0.53 24.08 10.64
CA LEU A 618 -0.09 23.11 11.52
C LEU A 618 -1.57 22.91 11.18
N ASP A 619 -2.28 23.99 10.84
CA ASP A 619 -3.65 23.90 10.35
C ASP A 619 -3.73 23.15 9.01
N GLU A 620 -2.73 23.23 8.13
CA GLU A 620 -2.64 22.45 6.88
C GLU A 620 -2.38 20.94 7.14
N LEU A 621 -1.52 20.59 8.11
CA LEU A 621 -1.29 19.20 8.52
C LEU A 621 -2.51 18.62 9.24
N ILE A 622 -3.12 19.39 10.14
CA ILE A 622 -4.37 19.02 10.80
C ILE A 622 -5.50 19.00 9.76
N GLN A 623 -5.53 19.85 8.72
CA GLN A 623 -6.48 19.74 7.59
C GLN A 623 -6.26 18.48 6.75
N THR A 624 -4.99 18.12 6.50
CA THR A 624 -4.63 16.86 5.82
C THR A 624 -5.06 15.66 6.67
N ILE A 625 -4.97 15.74 8.00
CA ILE A 625 -5.48 14.73 8.95
C ILE A 625 -7.01 14.80 9.11
N LYS A 626 -7.64 15.98 9.02
CA LYS A 626 -9.11 16.21 9.03
C LYS A 626 -9.77 15.57 7.80
N LEU A 627 -9.05 15.49 6.67
CA LEU A 627 -9.50 14.80 5.45
C LEU A 627 -9.25 13.27 5.50
N LEU A 628 -8.40 12.78 6.42
CA LEU A 628 -8.11 11.35 6.65
C LEU A 628 -9.09 10.68 7.63
N ILE A 629 -9.87 11.45 8.40
CA ILE A 629 -10.84 11.02 9.44
C ILE A 629 -12.26 11.15 8.92
#